data_AF-A0A089NRQ3-F1
#
_entry.id   AF-A0A089NRQ3-F1
#
_cell.length_a   1.000
_cell.length_b   1.000
_cell.length_c   1.000
_cell.angle_alpha   90.00
_cell.angle_beta   90.00
_cell.angle_gamma   90.00
#
_symmetry.space_group_name_H-M   'P 1'
#
loop_
_entity.id
_entity.type
_entity.pdbx_description
1 polymer ?
#
loop_
_entity_poly.entity_id
_entity_poly.type
_entity_poly.pdbx_seq_one_letter_code
_entity_poly.pdbx_strand_id
1 'polypeptide(L)' 'MMYGEVGRLADEGLRLSLRQAENAALLVMAMQYAWAELWLEGYRAAGAALSAERDQRARTRRLIRRGVSPAAAAQALHIV' A
#
# COMPACT_ATOMS: atom_id res chain seq x y z
N MET A 1 -4.77 -27.40 -50.77
CA MET A 1 -5.43 -27.37 -49.44
C MET A 1 -4.49 -26.87 -48.34
N MET A 2 -3.20 -27.24 -48.33
CA MET A 2 -2.23 -26.87 -47.28
C MET A 2 -1.98 -25.36 -47.09
N TYR A 3 -1.99 -24.54 -48.15
CA TYR A 3 -1.74 -23.09 -48.03
C TYR A 3 -2.84 -22.32 -47.27
N GLY A 4 -4.09 -22.80 -47.28
CA GLY A 4 -5.19 -22.14 -46.56
C GLY A 4 -5.15 -22.38 -45.05
N GLU A 5 -4.66 -23.55 -44.64
CA GLU A 5 -4.52 -23.90 -43.22
C GLU A 5 -3.36 -23.13 -42.56
N VAL A 6 -2.26 -22.91 -43.28
CA VAL A 6 -1.13 -22.11 -42.80
C VAL A 6 -1.56 -20.65 -42.54
N GLY A 7 -2.35 -20.06 -43.44
CA GLY A 7 -2.90 -18.71 -43.25
C GLY A 7 -3.82 -18.63 -42.02
N ARG A 8 -4.73 -19.60 -41.86
CA ARG A 8 -5.61 -19.68 -40.69
C ARG A 8 -4.85 -19.79 -39.37
N LEU A 9 -3.81 -20.63 -39.33
CA LEU A 9 -2.99 -20.81 -38.12
C LEU A 9 -2.17 -19.56 -37.78
N ALA A 10 -1.68 -18.83 -38.79
CA ALA A 10 -0.97 -17.57 -38.59
C ALA A 10 -1.90 -16.49 -37.99
N ASP A 11 -3.12 -16.35 -38.52
CA ASP A 11 -4.12 -15.41 -37.99
C ASP A 11 -4.55 -15.76 -36.56
N GLU A 12 -4.77 -17.04 -36.27
CA GLU A 12 -5.10 -17.53 -34.92
C GLU A 12 -3.93 -17.27 -33.94
N GLY A 13 -2.69 -17.50 -34.38
CA GLY A 13 -1.48 -17.21 -33.61
C GLY A 13 -1.31 -15.73 -33.30
N LEU A 14 -1.60 -14.85 -34.28
CA LEU A 14 -1.57 -13.40 -34.08
C LEU A 14 -2.65 -12.97 -33.08
N ARG A 15 -3.87 -13.48 -33.20
CA ARG A 15 -4.98 -13.19 -32.28
C ARG A 15 -4.68 -13.64 -30.85
N LEU A 16 -4.08 -14.82 -30.67
CA LEU A 16 -3.67 -15.32 -29.36
C LEU A 16 -2.55 -14.46 -28.76
N SER A 17 -1.57 -14.09 -29.58
CA SER A 17 -0.46 -13.24 -29.15
C SER A 17 -0.95 -11.85 -28.72
N LEU A 18 -1.92 -11.28 -29.44
CA LEU A 18 -2.53 -10.00 -29.08
C LEU A 18 -3.25 -10.09 -27.72
N ARG A 19 -4.08 -11.11 -27.52
CA ARG A 19 -4.76 -11.35 -26.24
C ARG A 19 -3.78 -11.59 -25.09
N GLN A 20 -2.68 -12.28 -25.36
CA GLN A 20 -1.64 -12.49 -24.37
C GLN A 20 -0.94 -11.19 -23.99
N ALA A 21 -0.65 -10.32 -24.96
CA ALA A 21 -0.08 -9.00 -24.72
C ALA A 21 -1.04 -8.10 -23.92
N GLU A 22 -2.34 -8.11 -24.25
CA GLU A 22 -3.38 -7.40 -23.49
C GLU A 22 -3.43 -7.87 -22.03
N ASN A 23 -3.46 -9.19 -21.80
CA ASN A 23 -3.47 -9.75 -20.45
C ASN A 23 -2.18 -9.41 -19.68
N ALA A 24 -1.02 -9.45 -20.34
CA ALA A 24 0.24 -9.06 -19.72
C ALA A 24 0.24 -7.58 -19.32
N ALA A 25 -0.27 -6.70 -20.18
CA ALA A 25 -0.40 -5.28 -19.88
C ALA A 25 -1.34 -5.04 -18.68
N LEU A 26 -2.50 -5.71 -18.66
CA LEU A 26 -3.44 -5.62 -17.54
C LEU A 26 -2.83 -6.12 -16.23
N LEU A 27 -2.08 -7.23 -16.28
CA LEU A 27 -1.41 -7.77 -15.11
C LEU A 27 -0.34 -6.80 -14.56
N VAL A 28 0.46 -6.21 -15.44
CA VAL A 28 1.45 -5.20 -15.05
C VAL A 28 0.76 -3.99 -14.42
N MET A 29 -0.32 -3.50 -15.01
CA MET A 29 -1.07 -2.38 -14.45
C MET A 29 -1.65 -2.71 -13.08
N ALA A 30 -2.25 -3.89 -12.92
CA ALA A 30 -2.77 -4.33 -11.62
C ALA A 30 -1.67 -4.41 -10.56
N MET A 31 -0.49 -4.92 -10.92
CA MET A 31 0.66 -4.97 -10.03
C MET A 31 1.15 -3.58 -9.63
N GLN A 32 1.19 -2.63 -10.56
CA GLN A 32 1.58 -1.25 -10.27
C GLN A 32 0.59 -0.56 -9.32
N TYR A 33 -0.71 -0.76 -9.51
CA TYR A 33 -1.73 -0.22 -8.60
C TYR A 33 -1.63 -0.83 -7.21
N ALA A 34 -1.49 -2.15 -7.10
CA ALA A 34 -1.33 -2.82 -5.81
C ALA A 34 -0.07 -2.35 -5.08
N TRP A 35 1.03 -2.15 -5.80
CA TRP A 35 2.26 -1.60 -5.23
C TRP A 35 2.09 -0.16 -4.72
N ALA A 36 1.42 0.69 -5.50
CA ALA A 36 1.15 2.07 -5.11
C ALA A 36 0.24 2.15 -3.87
N GLU A 37 -0.79 1.30 -3.81
CA GLU A 37 -1.70 1.22 -2.66
C GLU A 37 -0.96 0.81 -1.39
N LEU A 38 -0.11 -0.22 -1.47
CA LEU A 38 0.71 -0.67 -0.34
C LEU A 38 1.62 0.46 0.18
N TRP A 39 2.25 1.20 -0.72
CA TRP A 39 3.09 2.35 -0.35
C TRP A 39 2.30 3.46 0.34
N LEU A 40 1.13 3.79 -0.19
CA LEU A 40 0.24 4.80 0.39
C LEU A 40 -0.26 4.39 1.76
N GLU A 41 -0.62 3.12 1.94
CA GLU A 41 -1.04 2.58 3.23
C GLU A 41 0.11 2.65 4.25
N GLY A 42 1.33 2.25 3.87
CA GLY A 42 2.51 2.40 4.71
C GLY A 42 2.76 3.86 5.12
N TYR A 43 2.63 4.80 4.19
CA TYR A 43 2.79 6.23 4.48
C TYR A 43 1.71 6.75 5.44
N ARG A 44 0.45 6.35 5.25
CA ARG A 44 -0.67 6.71 6.13
C ARG A 44 -0.48 6.13 7.53
N ALA A 45 -0.08 4.86 7.63
CA ALA A 45 0.18 4.20 8.91
C ALA A 45 1.32 4.89 9.67
N ALA A 46 2.43 5.21 8.99
CA ALA A 46 3.53 5.96 9.58
C ALA A 46 3.08 7.36 10.04
N GLY A 47 2.29 8.07 9.22
CA GLY A 47 1.73 9.38 9.57
C GLY A 47 0.79 9.33 10.79
N ALA A 48 -0.04 8.29 10.89
CA ALA A 48 -0.92 8.06 12.04
C ALA A 48 -0.11 7.76 13.31
N ALA A 49 0.92 6.91 13.22
CA ALA A 49 1.80 6.60 14.34
C ALA A 49 2.54 7.84 14.86
N LEU A 50 3.10 8.66 13.96
CA LEU A 50 3.78 9.91 14.33
C LEU A 50 2.82 10.92 14.97
N SER A 51 1.60 11.04 14.45
CA SER A 51 0.58 11.92 15.02
C SER A 51 0.15 11.46 16.40
N ALA A 52 -0.08 10.15 16.59
CA ALA A 52 -0.41 9.56 17.88
C ALA A 52 0.70 9.79 18.90
N GLU A 53 1.97 9.64 18.51
CA GLU A 53 3.11 9.92 19.38
C GLU A 53 3.17 11.39 19.80
N ARG A 54 2.95 12.32 18.85
CA ARG A 54 2.91 13.76 19.15
C ARG A 54 1.78 14.12 20.11
N ASP A 55 0.59 13.58 19.88
CA ASP A 55 -0.57 13.79 20.75
C ASP A 55 -0.31 13.24 22.15
N GLN A 56 0.30 12.05 22.24
CA GLN A 56 0.68 11.45 23.51
C GLN A 56 1.69 12.34 24.26
N ARG A 57 2.76 12.79 23.60
CA ARG A 57 3.73 13.73 24.18
C ARG A 57 3.06 15.02 24.66
N ALA A 58 2.10 15.55 23.90
CA ALA A 58 1.35 16.74 24.30
C ALA A 58 0.47 16.49 25.54
N ARG A 59 -0.19 15.32 25.63
CA ARG A 59 -0.96 14.89 26.82
C ARG A 59 -0.06 14.76 28.05
N THR A 60 1.08 14.08 27.93
CA THR A 60 2.05 13.92 29.04
C THR A 60 2.55 15.28 29.53
N ARG A 61 2.91 16.20 28.61
CA ARG A 61 3.32 17.56 28.96
C ARG A 61 2.24 18.33 29.72
N ARG A 62 0.96 18.18 29.35
CA ARG A 62 -0.15 18.81 30.06
C ARG A 62 -0.31 18.26 31.48
N LEU A 63 -0.15 16.96 31.69
CA LEU A 63 -0.19 16.35 33.02
C LEU A 63 0.95 16.85 33.91
N ILE A 64 2.18 16.88 33.38
CA ILE A 64 3.34 17.40 34.10
C ILE A 64 3.16 18.87 34.48
N ARG A 65 2.65 19.70 33.57
CA ARG A 65 2.33 21.12 33.86
C ARG A 65 1.27 21.30 34.96
N ARG A 66 0.41 20.30 35.17
CA ARG A 66 -0.59 20.28 36.25
C ARG A 66 -0.03 19.72 37.57
N GLY A 67 1.27 19.47 37.65
CA GLY A 67 1.95 18.98 38.85
C GLY A 67 1.97 17.46 39.01
N VAL A 68 1.52 16.70 38.00
CA VAL A 68 1.62 15.24 38.01
C VAL A 68 3.09 14.84 37.80
N SER A 69 3.63 13.99 38.65
CA SER A 69 5.02 13.52 38.50
C SER A 69 5.20 12.80 37.15
N PRO A 70 6.37 12.88 36.50
CA PRO A 70 6.60 12.24 35.20
C PRO A 70 6.33 10.74 35.21
N ALA A 71 6.68 10.04 36.30
CA ALA A 71 6.43 8.61 36.47
C ALA A 71 4.91 8.30 36.53
N ALA A 72 4.15 9.08 37.30
CA ALA A 72 2.70 8.92 37.38
C ALA A 72 2.00 9.30 36.07
N ALA A 73 2.49 10.31 35.35
CA ALA A 73 1.96 10.70 34.04
C ALA A 73 2.21 9.63 32.96
N ALA A 74 3.41 9.02 32.95
CA ALA A 74 3.73 7.91 32.05
C ALA A 74 2.87 6.67 32.34
N GLN A 75 2.65 6.35 33.62
CA GLN A 75 1.82 5.23 34.04
C GLN A 75 0.33 5.44 33.71
N ALA A 76 -0.21 6.64 33.97
CA ALA A 76 -1.61 6.99 33.66
C ALA A 76 -1.91 7.01 32.14
N LEU A 77 -0.87 7.19 31.32
CA LEU A 77 -0.97 7.20 29.87
C LEU A 77 -0.55 5.86 29.24
N HIS A 78 -0.28 4.83 30.06
CA HIS A 78 0.18 3.50 29.63
C HIS A 78 1.38 3.54 28.67
N ILE A 79 2.34 4.43 28.94
CA ILE A 79 3.57 4.59 28.14
C ILE A 79 4.67 3.60 28.61
N VAL A 80 4.28 2.44 29.14
CA VAL A 80 5.22 1.42 29.64
C VAL A 80 5.63 0.50 28.52
#